data_AF-A0A318NJ23-F1
#
_entry.id   AF-A0A318NJ23-F1
#
_cell.length_a   1.000
_cell.length_b   1.000
_cell.length_c   1.000
_cell.angle_alpha   90.00
_cell.angle_beta   90.00
_cell.angle_gamma   90.00
#
_symmetry.space_group_name_H-M   'P 1'
#
loop_
_entity.id
_entity.type
_entity.pdbx_description
1 polymer ?
#
loop_
_entity_poly.entity_id
_entity_poly.type
_entity_poly.pdbx_seq_one_letter_code
_entity_poly.pdbx_strand_id
1 'polypeptide(L)'
;MEIAVIWIPADIEPSEPAVAVCLTHLRRHSYRLKGIIREPWETVEQTMVDGEVDVIVIADLAHLPPDRSPRIEVAASPVSPADEDRPVPG
;
A
#
# COMPACT_ATOMS: atom_id res chain seq x y z
N MET A 1 15.32 3.91 -8.74
CA MET A 1 14.23 3.34 -9.56
C MET A 1 13.61 2.25 -8.71
N GLU A 2 12.35 2.42 -8.32
CA GLU A 2 11.66 1.49 -7.41
C GLU A 2 11.39 0.16 -8.11
N ILE A 3 11.61 -0.93 -7.39
CA ILE A 3 11.33 -2.30 -7.78
C ILE A 3 9.88 -2.61 -7.44
N ALA A 4 9.11 -2.98 -8.46
CA ALA A 4 7.69 -3.30 -8.32
C ALA A 4 7.39 -4.75 -8.65
N VAL A 5 6.40 -5.31 -7.97
CA VAL A 5 5.77 -6.59 -8.32
C VAL A 5 4.30 -6.36 -8.64
N ILE A 6 3.78 -7.17 -9.55
CA ILE A 6 2.34 -7.28 -9.75
C ILE A 6 1.87 -8.42 -8.87
N TRP A 7 0.89 -8.18 -8.00
CA TRP A 7 0.27 -9.25 -7.24
C TRP A 7 -1.16 -9.48 -7.73
N ILE A 8 -1.49 -10.75 -7.96
CA ILE A 8 -2.83 -11.21 -8.34
C ILE A 8 -3.14 -12.43 -7.47
N PRO A 9 -4.25 -12.41 -6.72
CA PRO A 9 -4.64 -13.57 -5.92
C PRO A 9 -4.75 -14.85 -6.78
N ALA A 10 -4.37 -15.99 -6.21
CA ALA A 10 -4.34 -17.25 -6.93
C ALA A 10 -5.71 -17.67 -7.49
N ASP A 11 -6.80 -17.27 -6.81
CA ASP A 11 -8.19 -17.56 -7.13
C ASP A 11 -8.80 -16.67 -8.23
N ILE A 12 -8.09 -15.62 -8.67
CA ILE A 12 -8.56 -14.74 -9.75
C ILE A 12 -8.15 -15.34 -11.11
N GLU A 13 -9.13 -15.84 -11.85
CA GLU A 13 -8.97 -16.32 -13.23
C GLU A 13 -10.11 -15.78 -14.11
N PRO A 14 -9.82 -15.28 -15.33
CA PRO A 14 -8.49 -15.14 -15.94
C PRO A 14 -7.67 -13.99 -15.32
N SER A 15 -6.35 -14.17 -15.25
CA SER A 15 -5.44 -13.18 -14.66
C SER A 15 -4.97 -12.10 -15.65
N GLU A 16 -5.02 -12.39 -16.95
CA GLU A 16 -4.61 -11.52 -18.05
C GLU A 16 -5.16 -10.08 -17.98
N PRO A 17 -6.46 -9.83 -17.72
CA PRO A 17 -6.97 -8.46 -17.64
C PRO A 17 -6.35 -7.68 -16.47
N ALA A 18 -6.17 -8.32 -15.31
CA ALA A 18 -5.54 -7.70 -14.14
C ALA A 18 -4.06 -7.38 -14.42
N VAL A 19 -3.32 -8.31 -15.03
CA VAL A 19 -1.93 -8.08 -15.46
C VAL A 19 -1.84 -6.89 -16.41
N ALA A 20 -2.72 -6.80 -17.41
CA ALA A 20 -2.68 -5.74 -18.42
C ALA A 20 -2.88 -4.34 -17.82
N VAL A 21 -3.80 -4.21 -16.85
CA VAL A 21 -4.03 -2.96 -16.11
C VAL A 21 -2.78 -2.59 -15.31
N CYS A 22 -2.22 -3.53 -14.55
CA CYS A 22 -1.01 -3.29 -13.75
C CYS A 22 0.20 -2.92 -14.62
N LEU A 23 0.41 -3.59 -15.75
CA LEU A 23 1.48 -3.27 -16.70
C LEU A 23 1.33 -1.85 -17.28
N THR A 24 0.09 -1.43 -17.56
CA THR A 24 -0.19 -0.06 -18.01
C THR A 24 0.17 0.96 -16.93
N HIS A 25 -0.13 0.66 -15.66
CA HIS A 25 0.25 1.50 -14.53
C HIS A 25 1.78 1.60 -14.37
N LEU A 26 2.50 0.48 -14.37
CA LEU A 26 3.96 0.45 -14.24
C LEU A 26 4.66 1.32 -15.30
N ARG A 27 4.18 1.27 -16.55
CA ARG A 27 4.72 2.09 -17.66
C ARG A 27 4.56 3.58 -17.44
N ARG A 28 3.47 4.03 -16.80
CA ARG A 28 3.24 5.46 -16.50
C ARG A 28 4.14 5.98 -15.39
N HIS A 29 4.49 5.13 -14.42
CA HIS A 29 5.23 5.52 -13.22
C HIS A 29 6.71 5.14 -13.25
N SER A 30 7.21 4.57 -14.37
CA SER A 30 8.62 4.18 -14.55
C SER A 30 9.15 3.20 -13.48
N TYR A 31 8.28 2.33 -12.97
CA TYR A 31 8.66 1.28 -12.03
C TYR A 31 9.39 0.13 -12.73
N ARG A 32 10.33 -0.51 -12.04
CA ARG A 32 11.03 -1.69 -12.56
C ARG A 32 10.27 -2.95 -12.14
N LEU A 33 9.61 -3.61 -13.09
CA LEU A 33 8.94 -4.88 -12.81
C LEU A 33 9.95 -5.99 -12.47
N LYS A 34 9.85 -6.54 -11.25
CA LYS A 34 10.58 -7.76 -10.81
C LYS A 34 9.87 -9.02 -11.26
N GLY A 35 8.54 -9.04 -11.24
CA GLY A 35 7.73 -10.18 -11.68
C GLY A 35 6.26 -10.08 -11.30
N ILE A 36 5.51 -11.12 -11.67
CA ILE A 36 4.11 -11.31 -11.28
C ILE A 36 4.10 -12.40 -10.21
N ILE A 37 3.47 -12.14 -9.08
CA ILE A 37 3.39 -13.06 -7.94
C ILE A 37 1.92 -13.47 -7.73
N ARG A 38 1.70 -14.77 -7.52
CA ARG A 38 0.40 -15.36 -7.20
C ARG A 38 0.38 -16.12 -5.87
N GLU A 39 1.44 -15.95 -5.09
CA GLU A 39 1.56 -16.48 -3.72
C GLU A 39 0.59 -15.76 -2.76
N PRO A 40 0.33 -16.33 -1.57
CA PRO A 40 -0.46 -15.67 -0.53
C PRO A 40 0.04 -14.26 -0.21
N TRP A 41 -0.87 -13.38 0.22
CA TRP A 41 -0.56 -11.99 0.53
C TRP A 41 0.61 -11.87 1.50
N GLU A 42 0.67 -12.71 2.54
CA GLU A 42 1.70 -12.71 3.57
C GLU A 42 3.10 -12.89 2.99
N THR A 43 3.24 -13.72 1.96
CA THR A 43 4.52 -13.91 1.26
C THR A 43 4.93 -12.65 0.51
N VAL A 44 3.98 -11.96 -0.12
CA VAL A 44 4.25 -10.73 -0.87
C VAL A 44 4.53 -9.56 0.07
N GLU A 45 3.76 -9.44 1.15
CA GLU A 45 3.96 -8.48 2.23
C GLU A 45 5.37 -8.62 2.82
N GLN A 46 5.84 -9.86 3.04
CA GLN A 46 7.19 -10.11 3.55
C GLN A 46 8.28 -9.59 2.60
N THR A 47 8.09 -9.67 1.28
CA THR A 47 9.08 -9.10 0.33
C THR A 47 9.21 -7.58 0.40
N MET A 48 8.14 -6.88 0.82
CA MET A 48 8.23 -5.44 1.11
C MET A 48 8.95 -5.19 2.44
N VAL A 49 8.64 -5.98 3.48
CA VAL A 49 9.28 -5.87 4.79
C VAL A 49 10.80 -6.10 4.69
N ASP A 50 11.21 -7.08 3.88
CA ASP A 50 12.62 -7.41 3.65
C ASP A 50 13.34 -6.39 2.75
N GLY A 51 12.61 -5.42 2.19
CA GLY A 51 13.15 -4.39 1.29
C GLY A 51 13.51 -4.91 -0.10
N GLU A 52 13.03 -6.10 -0.49
CA GLU A 52 13.27 -6.64 -1.82
C GLU A 52 12.37 -6.03 -2.90
N VAL A 53 11.24 -5.46 -2.48
CA VAL A 53 10.21 -4.87 -3.30
C VAL A 53 9.81 -3.54 -2.67
N ASP A 54 9.84 -2.48 -3.47
CA ASP A 54 9.47 -1.15 -3.03
C ASP A 54 7.96 -0.91 -3.19
N VAL A 55 7.34 -1.52 -4.22
CA VAL A 55 5.94 -1.27 -4.59
C VAL A 55 5.21 -2.57 -4.97
N ILE A 56 4.05 -2.81 -4.37
CA ILE A 56 3.09 -3.84 -4.85
C ILE A 56 2.02 -3.15 -5.68
N VAL A 57 1.84 -3.61 -6.92
CA VAL A 57 0.78 -3.13 -7.82
C VAL A 57 -0.33 -4.17 -7.92
N ILE A 58 -1.53 -3.76 -7.55
CA ILE A 58 -2.76 -4.54 -7.63
C ILE A 58 -3.73 -3.90 -8.63
N ALA A 59 -4.54 -4.73 -9.30
CA ALA A 59 -5.51 -4.25 -10.28
C ALA A 59 -6.79 -3.68 -9.64
N ASP A 60 -7.16 -4.20 -8.47
CA ASP A 60 -8.36 -3.80 -7.72
C ASP A 60 -8.09 -3.92 -6.21
N LEU A 61 -8.63 -3.00 -5.41
CA LEU A 61 -8.57 -3.08 -3.95
C LEU A 61 -9.32 -4.31 -3.41
N ALA A 62 -10.34 -4.79 -4.10
CA ALA A 62 -11.06 -6.01 -3.76
C ALA A 62 -10.17 -7.27 -3.82
N HIS A 63 -8.99 -7.19 -4.43
CA HIS A 63 -8.02 -8.29 -4.38
C HIS A 63 -7.31 -8.40 -3.03
N LEU A 64 -7.24 -7.30 -2.25
CA LEU A 64 -6.59 -7.35 -0.95
C LEU A 64 -7.45 -8.11 0.07
N PRO A 65 -6.80 -8.86 0.98
CA PRO A 65 -7.51 -9.35 2.17
C PRO A 65 -8.14 -8.18 2.94
N PRO A 66 -9.34 -8.35 3.50
CA PRO A 66 -10.13 -7.26 4.09
C PRO A 66 -9.40 -6.51 5.22
N ASP A 67 -8.57 -7.22 6.00
CA ASP A 67 -7.79 -6.65 7.12
C ASP A 67 -6.47 -5.98 6.70
N ARG A 68 -6.17 -5.95 5.40
CA ARG A 68 -4.86 -5.49 4.85
C ARG A 68 -4.96 -4.21 4.02
N SER A 69 -6.11 -3.55 4.06
CA SER A 69 -6.20 -2.15 3.66
C SER A 69 -5.33 -1.31 4.61
N PRO A 70 -4.47 -0.39 4.12
CA PRO A 70 -3.60 0.38 4.98
C PRO A 70 -4.43 1.17 6.01
N ARG A 71 -4.20 0.88 7.30
CA ARG A 71 -4.80 1.63 8.41
C ARG A 71 -4.03 2.95 8.56
N ILE A 72 -4.59 4.02 8.00
CA ILE A 72 -4.04 5.37 8.06
C ILE A 72 -4.49 6.02 9.38
N GLU A 73 -3.55 6.32 10.27
CA GLU A 73 -3.82 7.03 11.52
C GLU A 73 -3.24 8.45 11.46
N VAL A 74 -4.06 9.45 11.79
CA VAL A 74 -3.62 10.84 11.89
C VAL A 74 -3.10 11.06 13.31
N ALA A 75 -1.78 11.22 13.46
CA ALA A 75 -1.14 11.42 14.77
C ALA A 75 -1.39 12.81 15.39
N ALA A 76 -1.97 13.75 14.64
CA ALA A 76 -2.24 15.11 15.12
C ALA A 76 -3.51 15.15 15.96
N SER A 77 -3.36 15.16 17.29
CA SER A 77 -4.39 15.71 18.18
C SER A 77 -4.47 17.22 17.98
N PRO A 78 -5.65 17.84 17.87
CA PRO A 78 -5.74 19.29 18.05
C PRO A 78 -5.28 19.59 19.48
N VAL A 79 -4.09 20.15 19.64
CA VAL A 79 -3.73 20.88 20.85
C VAL A 79 -4.73 22.03 20.93
N SER A 80 -5.73 21.89 21.80
CA SER A 80 -6.58 23.03 22.18
C SER A 80 -5.67 24.11 22.75
N PRO A 81 -5.61 25.33 22.17
CA PRO A 81 -4.99 26.46 22.83
C PRO A 81 -5.93 26.92 23.94
N ALA A 82 -5.93 26.21 25.07
CA ALA A 82 -6.53 26.67 26.31
C ALA A 82 -5.44 26.73 27.39
N ASP A 83 -4.30 27.30 27.02
CA ASP A 83 -3.43 27.99 27.96
C ASP A 83 -3.84 29.47 27.89
N GLU A 84 -5.02 29.78 28.42
CA GLU A 84 -5.45 31.16 28.63
C GLU A 84 -5.13 31.51 30.09
N ASP A 85 -3.90 31.98 30.25
CA ASP A 85 -3.49 33.08 31.13
C ASP A 85 -4.53 33.48 32.19
N ARG A 86 -4.37 32.96 33.42
CA ARG A 86 -5.06 33.53 34.59
C ARG A 86 -4.04 34.30 35.44
N PRO A 87 -4.12 35.64 35.52
CA PRO A 87 -3.34 36.38 36.50
C PRO A 87 -3.89 36.11 37.90
N VAL A 88 -2.99 35.89 38.85
CA VAL A 88 -3.30 35.75 40.29
C VAL A 88 -3.56 37.14 40.87
N PRO A 89 -4.71 37.42 41.51
CA PRO A 89 -4.81 38.55 42.43
C PRO A 89 -4.37 38.12 43.83
N GLY A 90 -3.52 38.96 44.44
CA GLY A 90 -3.06 38.82 45.84
C GLY A 90 -4.03 39.35 46.88
#